data_AF-A0A2S3U7A6-F1
#
_entry.id   AF-A0A2S3U7A6-F1
#
_cell.length_a   1.000
_cell.length_b   1.000
_cell.length_c   1.000
_cell.angle_alpha   90.00
_cell.angle_beta   90.00
_cell.angle_gamma   90.00
#
_symmetry.space_group_name_H-M   'P 1'
#
loop_
_entity.id
_entity.type
_entity.pdbx_description
1 polymer ?
#
loop_
_entity_poly.entity_id
_entity_poly.type
_entity_poly.pdbx_seq_one_letter_code
_entity_poly.pdbx_strand_id
1 'polypeptide(L)'
;MVNLSFKSIGYREDRIGRLYWVSLVAGLTKIVTSWCTGVIEALMVGTTLKVAMIGSFTSLLAATINAVACVIIVPLLYRILVQVGFNRQRVGTV
;
A
#
# COMPACT_ATOMS: atom_id res chain seq x y z
N MET A 1 -14.04 -20.38 3.97
CA MET A 1 -13.09 -20.92 2.98
C MET A 1 -11.82 -20.03 2.88
N VAL A 2 -11.07 -19.90 3.97
CA VAL A 2 -9.78 -19.18 4.02
C VAL A 2 -8.60 -20.10 4.38
N ASN A 3 -8.89 -21.30 4.90
CA ASN A 3 -7.88 -22.22 5.41
C ASN A 3 -7.18 -23.06 4.31
N LEU A 4 -7.81 -23.24 3.14
CA LEU A 4 -7.21 -23.92 1.99
C LEU A 4 -6.20 -23.04 1.25
N SER A 5 -6.40 -21.72 1.22
CA SER A 5 -5.45 -20.76 0.65
C SER A 5 -4.15 -20.67 1.45
N PHE A 6 -4.18 -20.99 2.75
CA PHE A 6 -2.99 -21.01 3.60
C PHE A 6 -2.13 -22.29 3.44
N LYS A 7 -2.69 -23.40 2.93
CA LYS A 7 -2.01 -24.71 2.88
C LYS A 7 -1.34 -25.04 1.53
N SER A 8 -1.62 -24.28 0.47
CA SER A 8 -0.99 -24.45 -0.86
C SER A 8 0.31 -23.64 -1.00
N ILE A 9 0.54 -22.64 -0.14
CA ILE A 9 1.75 -21.82 -0.15
C ILE A 9 2.85 -22.57 0.63
N GLY A 10 3.48 -23.49 -0.09
CA GLY A 10 4.65 -24.25 0.34
C GLY A 10 5.76 -23.30 0.74
N TYR A 11 5.98 -23.25 2.04
CA TYR A 11 6.87 -22.37 2.77
C TYR A 11 8.34 -22.59 2.41
N ARG A 12 8.99 -21.58 1.82
CA ARG A 12 10.42 -21.17 1.90
C ARG A 12 10.67 -20.16 0.76
N GLU A 13 11.30 -19.01 1.06
CA GLU A 13 11.41 -17.77 0.25
C GLU A 13 10.20 -16.78 0.24
N ASP A 14 9.05 -17.10 0.85
CA ASP A 14 7.78 -16.38 0.63
C ASP A 14 7.60 -15.01 1.31
N ARG A 15 8.43 -14.63 2.30
CA ARG A 15 8.17 -13.42 3.12
C ARG A 15 8.26 -12.12 2.33
N ILE A 16 9.21 -12.02 1.41
CA ILE A 16 9.36 -10.80 0.58
C ILE A 16 8.27 -10.75 -0.50
N GLY A 17 7.92 -11.89 -1.12
CA GLY A 17 6.82 -11.97 -2.09
C GLY A 17 5.48 -11.56 -1.49
N ARG A 18 5.16 -12.03 -0.27
CA ARG A 18 3.96 -11.60 0.47
C ARG A 18 3.97 -10.10 0.77
N LEU A 19 5.12 -9.54 1.12
CA LEU A 19 5.24 -8.12 1.42
C LEU A 19 5.01 -7.25 0.17
N TYR A 20 5.56 -7.65 -0.98
CA TYR A 20 5.25 -7.01 -2.26
C TYR A 20 3.76 -7.07 -2.56
N TRP A 21 3.13 -8.22 -2.36
CA TRP A 21 1.70 -8.39 -2.61
C TRP A 21 0.84 -7.50 -1.71
N VAL A 22 1.16 -7.43 -0.41
CA VAL A 22 0.48 -6.54 0.54
C VAL A 22 0.69 -5.08 0.17
N SER A 23 1.91 -4.67 -0.22
CA SER A 23 2.21 -3.30 -0.64
C SER A 23 1.45 -2.89 -1.91
N LEU A 24 1.26 -3.83 -2.84
CA LEU A 24 0.50 -3.62 -4.07
C LEU A 24 -0.99 -3.43 -3.76
N VAL A 25 -1.57 -4.32 -2.96
CA VAL A 25 -2.98 -4.21 -2.52
C VAL A 25 -3.21 -2.90 -1.74
N ALA A 26 -2.26 -2.51 -0.89
CA ALA A 26 -2.31 -1.24 -0.17
C ALA A 26 -2.24 -0.03 -1.11
N GLY A 27 -1.37 -0.07 -2.12
CA GLY A 27 -1.28 0.96 -3.15
C GLY A 27 -2.57 1.10 -3.96
N LEU A 28 -3.15 -0.02 -4.41
CA LEU A 28 -4.44 -0.04 -5.11
C LEU A 28 -5.56 0.54 -4.25
N THR A 29 -5.66 0.12 -2.99
CA THR A 29 -6.65 0.65 -2.04
C THR A 29 -6.49 2.16 -1.88
N LYS A 30 -5.25 2.66 -1.81
CA LYS A 30 -4.96 4.10 -1.71
C LYS A 30 -5.45 4.89 -2.92
N ILE A 31 -5.31 4.35 -4.14
CA ILE A 31 -5.81 5.00 -5.36
C ILE A 31 -7.33 5.11 -5.31
N VAL A 32 -8.03 4.03 -4.97
CA VAL A 32 -9.50 3.99 -4.92
C VAL A 32 -10.02 4.95 -3.85
N THR A 33 -9.47 4.89 -2.64
CA THR A 33 -9.86 5.78 -1.54
C THR A 33 -9.61 7.24 -1.89
N SER A 34 -8.46 7.56 -2.49
CA SER A 34 -8.11 8.93 -2.89
C SER A 34 -9.05 9.47 -3.96
N TRP A 35 -9.50 8.63 -4.89
CA TRP A 35 -10.49 9.03 -5.89
C TRP A 35 -11.85 9.31 -5.24
N CYS A 36 -12.33 8.42 -4.37
CA CYS A 36 -13.58 8.63 -3.64
C CYS A 36 -13.56 9.93 -2.82
N THR A 37 -12.46 10.23 -2.12
CA THR A 37 -12.32 11.50 -1.40
C THR A 37 -12.37 12.71 -2.33
N GLY A 38 -11.73 12.66 -3.50
CA GLY A 38 -11.83 13.73 -4.50
C GLY A 38 -13.25 13.96 -4.99
N VAL A 39 -14.03 12.87 -5.17
CA VAL A 39 -15.44 12.97 -5.60
C VAL A 39 -16.26 13.64 -4.51
N ILE A 40 -16.05 13.26 -3.25
CA ILE A 40 -16.75 13.84 -2.09
C ILE A 40 -16.40 15.33 -1.95
N GLU A 41 -15.12 15.70 -2.04
CA GLU A 41 -14.68 17.09 -1.97
C GLU A 41 -15.32 17.94 -3.06
N ALA A 42 -15.34 17.47 -4.31
CA ALA A 42 -15.97 18.17 -5.41
C ALA A 42 -17.50 18.29 -5.23
N LEU A 43 -18.17 17.28 -4.68
CA LEU A 43 -19.59 17.36 -4.31
C LEU A 43 -19.82 18.38 -3.18
N MET A 44 -18.92 18.45 -2.21
CA MET A 44 -19.01 19.34 -1.06
C MET A 44 -18.88 20.82 -1.46
N VAL A 45 -18.15 21.10 -2.55
CA VAL A 45 -18.06 22.43 -3.18
C VAL A 45 -19.32 22.75 -4.02
N GLY A 46 -20.29 21.84 -4.10
CA GLY A 46 -21.57 22.04 -4.78
C GLY A 46 -21.54 21.73 -6.28
N THR A 47 -20.54 20.98 -6.76
CA THR A 47 -20.48 20.59 -8.18
C THR A 47 -21.43 19.42 -8.50
N THR A 48 -21.81 19.29 -9.77
CA THR A 48 -22.63 18.17 -10.21
C THR A 48 -21.85 16.85 -10.19
N LEU A 49 -22.53 15.74 -9.91
CA LEU A 49 -21.93 14.41 -9.74
C LEU A 49 -21.05 13.99 -10.94
N LYS A 50 -21.47 14.35 -12.16
CA LYS A 50 -20.69 14.10 -13.39
C LYS A 50 -19.38 14.88 -13.42
N VAL A 51 -19.38 16.15 -13.01
CA VAL A 51 -18.19 17.01 -12.98
C VAL A 51 -17.25 16.59 -11.85
N ALA A 52 -17.79 16.24 -10.69
CA ALA A 52 -17.01 15.72 -9.57
C ALA A 52 -16.26 14.44 -9.93
N MET A 53 -16.92 13.47 -10.56
CA MET A 53 -16.26 12.24 -11.02
C MET A 53 -15.10 12.51 -11.97
N ILE A 54 -15.28 13.42 -12.93
CA ILE A 54 -14.27 13.79 -13.91
C ILE A 54 -13.12 14.61 -13.26
N GLY A 55 -13.46 15.54 -12.36
CA GLY A 55 -12.50 16.38 -11.66
C GLY A 55 -11.61 15.59 -10.69
N SER A 56 -12.14 14.51 -10.11
CA SER A 56 -11.41 13.64 -9.18
C SER A 56 -10.28 12.85 -9.83
N PHE A 57 -10.25 12.78 -11.17
CA PHE A 57 -9.12 12.18 -11.90
C PHE A 57 -7.84 13.03 -11.80
N THR A 58 -7.94 14.32 -11.48
CA THR A 58 -6.76 15.18 -11.26
C THR A 58 -5.95 14.74 -10.04
N SER A 59 -6.62 14.38 -8.93
CA SER A 59 -5.99 13.80 -7.74
C SER A 59 -5.51 12.35 -7.93
N LEU A 60 -6.04 11.65 -8.94
CA LEU A 60 -5.76 10.24 -9.20
C LEU A 60 -4.34 10.01 -9.71
N LEU A 61 -3.79 10.96 -10.47
CA LEU A 61 -2.40 10.89 -10.95
C LEU A 61 -1.41 10.99 -9.78
N ALA A 62 -1.65 11.90 -8.84
CA ALA A 62 -0.86 12.02 -7.61
C ALA A 62 -1.00 10.77 -6.71
N ALA A 63 -2.21 10.22 -6.59
CA ALA A 63 -2.46 8.99 -5.84
C ALA A 63 -1.75 7.77 -6.46
N THR A 64 -1.66 7.72 -7.78
CA THR A 64 -0.96 6.65 -8.52
C THR A 64 0.54 6.69 -8.28
N ILE A 65 1.17 7.87 -8.37
CA ILE A 65 2.60 8.02 -8.06
C ILE A 65 2.88 7.59 -6.61
N ASN A 66 2.02 7.98 -5.67
CA ASN A 66 2.15 7.64 -4.26
C ASN A 66 1.95 6.13 -4.00
N ALA A 67 1.05 5.48 -4.74
CA ALA A 67 0.87 4.03 -4.68
C ALA A 67 2.10 3.27 -5.20
N VAL A 68 2.67 3.70 -6.33
CA VAL A 68 3.92 3.13 -6.87
C VAL A 68 5.08 3.31 -5.89
N ALA A 69 5.19 4.51 -5.29
CA ALA A 69 6.18 4.76 -4.25
C ALA A 69 6.01 3.81 -3.06
N CYS A 70 4.78 3.52 -2.63
CA CYS A 70 4.51 2.54 -1.57
C CYS A 70 5.02 1.14 -1.91
N VAL A 71 4.79 0.67 -3.14
CA VAL A 71 5.24 -0.67 -3.58
C VAL A 71 6.77 -0.79 -3.57
N ILE A 72 7.50 0.30 -3.80
CA ILE A 72 8.97 0.32 -3.81
C ILE A 72 9.53 0.56 -2.41
N ILE A 73 8.99 1.53 -1.67
CA ILE A 73 9.51 1.97 -0.36
C ILE A 73 9.28 0.91 0.72
N VAL A 74 8.11 0.24 0.74
CA VAL A 74 7.78 -0.77 1.77
C VAL A 74 8.78 -1.93 1.81
N PRO A 75 9.11 -2.61 0.70
CA PRO A 75 10.10 -3.68 0.72
C PRO A 75 11.52 -3.17 1.00
N LEU A 76 11.84 -1.94 0.59
CA LEU A 76 13.15 -1.32 0.82
C LEU A 76 13.33 -0.98 2.32
N LEU A 77 12.32 -0.39 2.95
CA LEU A 77 12.26 -0.17 4.40
C LEU A 77 12.33 -1.49 5.18
N TYR A 78 11.64 -2.53 4.74
CA TYR A 78 11.73 -3.84 5.38
C TYR A 78 13.16 -4.41 5.35
N ARG A 79 13.88 -4.26 4.23
CA ARG A 79 15.29 -4.69 4.16
C ARG A 79 16.19 -3.92 5.12
N ILE A 80 16.05 -2.60 5.18
CA ILE A 80 16.80 -1.77 6.13
C ILE A 80 16.46 -2.16 7.57
N LEU A 81 15.17 -2.36 7.88
CA LEU A 81 14.72 -2.74 9.22
C LEU A 81 15.25 -4.12 9.62
N VAL A 82 15.32 -5.08 8.70
CA VAL A 82 15.94 -6.38 8.97
C VAL A 82 17.45 -6.22 9.22
N GLN A 83 18.16 -5.38 8.45
CA GLN A 83 19.58 -5.12 8.67
C GLN A 83 19.86 -4.44 10.01
N VAL A 84 19.06 -3.44 10.39
CA VAL A 84 19.24 -2.67 11.63
C VAL A 84 18.70 -3.40 12.86
N GLY A 85 17.55 -4.07 12.73
CA GLY A 85 16.87 -4.77 13.82
C GLY A 85 17.62 -6.01 14.33
N PHE A 86 18.36 -6.70 13.45
CA PHE A 86 19.23 -7.80 13.88
C PHE A 86 20.57 -7.33 14.49
N ASN A 87 20.93 -6.05 14.36
CA ASN A 87 22.13 -5.51 15.02
C ASN A 87 21.90 -5.21 16.52
N ARG A 88 20.65 -5.32 17.02
CA ARG A 88 20.31 -5.08 18.44
C ARG A 88 20.34 -6.31 19.34
N GLN A 89 20.56 -7.53 18.82
CA GLN A 89 20.71 -8.73 19.67
C GLN A 89 22.07 -8.83 20.39
N ARG A 90 22.95 -7.82 20.28
CA ARG A 90 24.23 -7.75 21.04
C ARG A 90 24.26 -6.70 22.17
N VAL A 91 23.12 -6.12 22.55
CA VAL A 91 23.06 -5.09 23.61
C VAL A 91 22.02 -5.48 24.68
N GLY A 92 22.14 -6.70 25.20
CA GLY A 92 21.22 -7.22 26.22
C GLY A 92 21.78 -8.35 27.08
N THR A 93 23.10 -8.47 27.18
CA THR A 93 23.78 -9.36 28.13
C THR A 93 24.97 -8.62 28.73
N VAL A 94 24.69 -7.85 29.78
CA VAL A 94 25.58 -7.62 30.92
C VAL A 94 24.77 -7.74 32.19
#